data_AF-Q9BJG8-F1
#
_entry.id   AF-Q9BJG8-F1
#
_cell.length_a   1.000
_cell.length_b   1.000
_cell.length_c   1.000
_cell.angle_alpha   90.00
_cell.angle_beta   90.00
_cell.angle_gamma   90.00
#
_symmetry.space_group_name_H-M   'P 1'
#
loop_
_entity.id
_entity.type
_entity.pdbx_description
1 polymer ?
#
loop_
_entity_poly.entity_id
_entity_poly.type
_entity_poly.pdbx_seq_one_letter_code
_entity_poly.pdbx_strand_id
1 'polypeptide(L)' 'RLHLCDQHLSHMKAEKIKNKHNLLAEVCLAAQYEGESLVIKYTEYKQQNNDSNTDICTVL' A
#
# COMPACT_ATOMS: atom_id res chain seq x y z
N ARG A 1 3.34 7.37 -9.53
CA ARG A 1 2.51 7.47 -8.31
C ARG A 1 1.02 7.61 -8.67
N LEU A 2 0.46 6.71 -9.48
CA LEU A 2 -0.88 6.89 -10.07
C LEU A 2 -2.02 6.18 -9.32
N HIS A 3 -1.70 5.33 -8.33
CA HIS A 3 -2.70 4.50 -7.66
C HIS A 3 -2.25 4.08 -6.25
N LEU A 4 -2.11 5.05 -5.34
CA LEU A 4 -1.92 4.76 -3.92
C LEU A 4 -3.27 4.25 -3.37
N CYS A 5 -3.33 3.11 -2.68
CA CYS A 5 -4.57 2.63 -2.05
C CYS A 5 -4.85 3.41 -0.74
N ASP A 6 -5.02 4.72 -0.85
CA ASP A 6 -5.34 5.60 0.27
C ASP A 6 -6.83 5.97 0.34
N GLN A 7 -7.67 5.46 -0.57
CA GLN A 7 -9.08 5.85 -0.67
C GLN A 7 -9.81 5.77 0.69
N HIS A 8 -9.57 4.72 1.48
CA HIS A 8 -10.16 4.59 2.81
C HIS A 8 -9.75 5.76 3.71
N LEU A 9 -8.46 6.09 3.72
CA LEU A 9 -7.88 7.15 4.53
C LEU A 9 -8.34 8.54 4.07
N SER A 10 -8.39 8.77 2.75
CA SER A 10 -8.84 10.00 2.10
C SER A 10 -10.32 10.32 2.33
N HIS A 11 -11.15 9.29 2.53
CA HIS A 11 -12.58 9.43 2.83
C HIS A 11 -12.93 9.24 4.31
N MET A 12 -11.92 9.05 5.17
CA MET A 12 -12.15 8.87 6.59
C MET A 12 -12.63 10.18 7.23
N LYS A 13 -13.80 10.17 7.86
CA LYS A 13 -14.32 11.34 8.59
C LYS A 13 -13.39 11.65 9.76
N ALA A 14 -13.01 12.91 9.92
CA ALA A 14 -12.20 13.38 11.05
C ALA A 14 -12.79 12.98 12.42
N GLU A 15 -14.12 12.90 12.50
CA GLU A 15 -14.88 12.45 13.68
C GLU A 15 -14.62 10.98 14.09
N LYS A 16 -14.18 10.13 13.15
CA LYS A 16 -13.76 8.74 13.43
C LYS A 16 -12.34 8.66 14.00
N ILE A 17 -11.51 9.69 13.79
CA ILE A 17 -10.20 9.85 14.42
C ILE A 17 -10.41 10.37 15.84
N LYS A 18 -10.94 9.51 16.71
CA LYS A 18 -11.18 9.87 18.12
C LYS A 18 -9.89 10.01 18.93
N ASN A 19 -8.80 9.38 18.47
CA ASN A 19 -7.47 9.44 19.08
C ASN A 19 -6.38 9.08 18.04
N LYS A 20 -5.12 9.33 18.39
CA LYS A 20 -3.95 8.99 17.55
C LYS A 20 -3.83 7.49 17.25
N HIS A 21 -4.33 6.63 18.13
CA HIS A 21 -4.27 5.18 17.97
C HIS A 21 -5.18 4.67 16.85
N ASN A 22 -6.37 5.26 16.70
CA ASN A 22 -7.29 4.93 15.61
C ASN A 22 -6.67 5.30 14.26
N LEU A 23 -6.09 6.51 14.14
CA LEU A 23 -5.40 6.91 12.93
C LEU A 23 -4.23 5.98 12.61
N LEU A 24 -3.43 5.61 13.61
CA LEU A 24 -2.31 4.68 13.42
C LEU A 24 -2.79 3.31 12.93
N ALA A 25 -3.87 2.78 13.49
CA ALA A 25 -4.44 1.51 13.06
C ALA A 25 -4.89 1.54 11.59
N GLU A 26 -5.59 2.60 11.18
CA GLU A 26 -6.06 2.79 9.81
C GLU A 26 -4.90 2.95 8.82
N VAL A 27 -3.85 3.70 9.19
CA VAL A 27 -2.64 3.84 8.38
C VAL A 27 -1.89 2.51 8.26
N CYS A 28 -1.73 1.76 9.34
CA CYS A 28 -1.09 0.44 9.30
C CYS A 28 -1.88 -0.56 8.45
N LEU A 29 -3.20 -0.53 8.53
CA LEU A 29 -4.07 -1.38 7.70
C LEU A 29 -3.95 -1.03 6.22
N ALA A 30 -3.97 0.26 5.88
CA ALA A 30 -3.74 0.72 4.51
C ALA A 30 -2.35 0.30 3.98
N ALA A 31 -1.30 0.45 4.80
CA ALA A 31 0.05 0.05 4.43
C ALA A 31 0.18 -1.47 4.22
N GLN A 32 -0.52 -2.29 5.01
CA GLN A 32 -0.56 -3.74 4.81
C GLN A 32 -1.17 -4.11 3.46
N TYR A 33 -2.35 -3.56 3.13
CA TYR A 33 -3.01 -3.82 1.85
C TYR A 33 -2.20 -3.34 0.64
N GLU A 34 -1.59 -2.15 0.74
CA GLU A 34 -0.71 -1.62 -0.32
C GLU A 34 0.50 -2.55 -0.52
N GLY A 35 1.13 -2.98 0.58
CA GLY A 35 2.26 -3.91 0.55
C GLY A 35 1.92 -5.25 -0.09
N GLU A 36 0.77 -5.84 0.25
CA GLU A 36 0.29 -7.08 -0.38
C GLU A 36 0.04 -6.90 -1.88
N SER A 37 -0.63 -5.80 -2.28
CA SER A 37 -0.85 -5.49 -3.70
C SER A 37 0.46 -5.34 -4.47
N LEU A 38 1.46 -4.70 -3.87
CA LEU A 38 2.78 -4.52 -4.47
C LEU A 38 3.54 -5.84 -4.61
N VAL A 39 3.47 -6.73 -3.61
CA VAL A 39 4.09 -8.06 -3.69
C VAL A 39 3.51 -8.89 -4.83
N ILE A 40 2.18 -8.87 -5.01
CA ILE A 40 1.51 -9.58 -6.10
C ILE A 40 1.96 -9.02 -7.46
N LYS A 41 1.82 -7.70 -7.66
CA LYS A 41 2.22 -7.04 -8.92
C LYS A 41 3.70 -7.25 -9.24
N TYR A 42 4.55 -7.18 -8.23
CA TYR A 42 5.98 -7.43 -8.38
C TYR A 42 6.27 -8.87 -8.79
N THR A 43 5.58 -9.84 -8.18
CA THR A 43 5.74 -11.26 -8.53
C THR A 43 5.31 -11.52 -9.98
N GLU A 44 4.17 -10.98 -10.41
CA GLU A 44 3.70 -11.05 -11.79
C GLU A 44 4.68 -10.40 -12.77
N TYR A 45 5.17 -9.20 -12.44
CA TYR A 45 6.15 -8.49 -13.25
C TYR A 45 7.45 -9.29 -13.39
N LYS A 46 7.96 -9.85 -12.28
CA LYS A 46 9.19 -10.65 -12.28
C LYS A 46 9.05 -11.93 -13.11
N GLN A 47 7.91 -12.62 -12.99
CA GLN A 47 7.63 -13.82 -13.80
C GLN A 47 7.59 -13.53 -15.30
N GLN A 48 7.01 -12.40 -15.69
CA GLN A 48 6.96 -11.97 -17.10
C GLN A 48 8.30 -11.42 -17.60
N ASN A 49 9.13 -10.91 -16.69
CA ASN A 49 10.39 -10.23 -16.99
C ASN A 49 11.54 -10.88 -16.22
N ASN A 50 11.78 -12.17 -16.48
CA ASN A 50 12.79 -12.99 -15.76
C ASN A 50 14.22 -12.43 -15.82
N ASP A 51 14.53 -11.52 -16.76
CA ASP A 51 15.83 -10.85 -16.91
C ASP A 51 15.92 -9.48 -16.20
N SER A 52 14.81 -8.99 -15.63
CA SER A 52 14.75 -7.67 -15.01
C SER A 52 15.13 -7.72 -13.53
N ASN A 53 16.33 -7.26 -13.20
CA ASN A 53 16.77 -7.01 -11.82
C ASN A 53 16.09 -5.78 -11.24
N THR A 54 14.81 -5.89 -10.93
CA THR A 54 14.04 -4.83 -10.25
C THR A 54 13.88 -5.24 -8.79
N ASP A 55 14.17 -4.35 -7.84
CA ASP A 55 13.93 -4.60 -6.41
C ASP A 55 12.58 -4.01 -6.01
N ILE A 56 11.77 -4.79 -5.31
CA ILE A 56 10.46 -4.36 -4.78
C ILE A 56 10.59 -3.15 -3.86
N CYS A 57 11.73 -3.00 -3.17
CA CYS A 57 12.03 -1.86 -2.31
C CYS A 57 12.15 -0.53 -3.07
N THR A 58 12.33 -0.57 -4.40
CA THR A 58 12.41 0.63 -5.25
C THR A 58 11.04 1.13 -5.71
N VAL A 59 10.00 0.32 -5.57
CA VAL A 59 8.64 0.59 -6.07
C VAL A 59 7.71 1.10 -4.95
N LEU A 60 8.02 0.76 -3.70
CA LEU A 60 7.41 1.26 -2.45
C LEU A 60 7.79 2.73 -2.19
#